data_AF-A0A3B8K995-F1
#
_entry.id   AF-A0A3B8K995-F1
#
_cell.length_a   1.000
_cell.length_b   1.000
_cell.length_c   1.000
_cell.angle_alpha   90.00
_cell.angle_beta   90.00
_cell.angle_gamma   90.00
#
_symmetry.space_group_name_H-M   'P 1'
#
loop_
_entity.id
_entity.type
_entity.pdbx_description
1 polymer ?
#
loop_
_entity_poly.entity_id
_entity_poly.type
_entity_poly.pdbx_seq_one_letter_code
_entity_poly.pdbx_strand_id
1 'polypeptide(L)'
;MDRVRIDTTNLKRPVVKLDFSSLIIFEAEDEEGGEHEVEVNLLFKLIRISKGEKEVIRCWSYLYEIDVENNINELEVEMKQPFTVTFCDKPCSTVCEYIMVVEGIDFEGEFDELRVVYPTLTAIAQSHC
;
A
#
# COMPACT_ATOMS: atom_id res chain seq x y z
N MET A 1 -8.48 5.03 0.71
CA MET A 1 -7.05 5.41 0.81
C MET A 1 -6.90 6.93 0.74
N ASP A 2 -5.73 7.43 1.12
CA ASP A 2 -5.46 8.87 1.29
C ASP A 2 -4.90 9.55 0.03
N ARG A 3 -4.99 10.88 -0.01
CA ARG A 3 -4.53 11.72 -1.14
C ARG A 3 -3.97 13.06 -0.65
N VAL A 4 -3.02 13.60 -1.40
CA VAL A 4 -2.46 14.93 -1.14
C VAL A 4 -2.33 15.72 -2.44
N ARG A 5 -2.65 17.01 -2.39
CA ARG A 5 -2.51 17.93 -3.52
C ARG A 5 -1.44 18.97 -3.21
N ILE A 6 -0.52 19.18 -4.16
CA ILE A 6 0.63 20.06 -4.00
C ILE A 6 0.73 20.96 -5.23
N ASP A 7 0.97 22.25 -4.99
CA ASP A 7 1.30 23.20 -6.05
C ASP A 7 2.81 23.38 -6.13
N THR A 8 3.42 22.88 -7.21
CA THR A 8 4.86 23.02 -7.48
C THR A 8 5.17 24.07 -8.54
N THR A 9 4.18 24.89 -8.95
CA THR A 9 4.29 25.85 -10.07
C THR A 9 5.43 26.86 -9.86
N ASN A 10 5.70 27.25 -8.62
CA ASN A 10 6.74 28.22 -8.27
C ASN A 10 8.07 27.58 -7.85
N LEU A 11 8.21 26.26 -7.94
CA LEU A 11 9.43 25.54 -7.58
C LEU A 11 10.26 25.26 -8.83
N LYS A 12 11.54 25.67 -8.82
CA LYS A 12 12.51 25.29 -9.86
C LYS A 12 12.98 23.86 -9.59
N ARG A 13 12.85 22.97 -10.58
CA ARG A 13 13.23 21.54 -10.48
C ARG A 13 12.67 20.91 -9.19
N PRO A 14 11.34 20.84 -9.03
CA PRO A 14 10.75 20.38 -7.78
C PRO A 14 11.14 18.94 -7.47
N VAL A 15 11.38 18.68 -6.20
CA VAL A 15 11.44 17.33 -5.63
C VAL A 15 10.35 17.23 -4.57
N VAL A 16 9.50 16.22 -4.72
CA VAL A 16 8.42 15.94 -3.78
C VAL A 16 8.73 14.64 -3.06
N LYS A 17 9.03 14.73 -1.77
CA LYS A 17 9.09 13.56 -0.89
C LYS A 17 7.68 13.21 -0.45
N LEU A 18 7.30 11.96 -0.59
CA LEU A 18 6.02 11.38 -0.19
C LEU A 18 6.30 10.33 0.88
N ASP A 19 5.61 10.42 2.00
CA ASP A 19 5.64 9.43 3.07
C ASP A 19 4.21 8.91 3.26
N PHE A 20 4.03 7.60 3.06
CA PHE A 20 2.77 6.90 3.27
C PHE A 20 2.87 5.93 4.43
N SER A 21 1.85 5.89 5.28
CA SER A 21 1.67 4.86 6.30
C SER A 21 0.23 4.38 6.35
N SER A 22 0.05 3.12 6.74
CA SER A 22 -1.24 2.51 7.04
C SER A 22 -1.04 1.31 7.97
N LEU A 23 -2.14 0.72 8.41
CA LEU A 23 -2.14 -0.51 9.18
C LEU A 23 -2.94 -1.58 8.43
N ILE A 24 -2.32 -2.71 8.18
CA ILE A 24 -2.94 -3.89 7.59
C ILE A 24 -3.42 -4.76 8.76
N ILE A 25 -4.69 -5.11 8.77
CA ILE A 25 -5.29 -6.00 9.76
C ILE A 25 -5.99 -7.13 9.02
N PHE A 26 -5.71 -8.36 9.43
CA PHE A 26 -6.47 -9.52 9.00
C PHE A 26 -6.53 -10.59 10.08
N GLU A 27 -7.61 -11.35 10.03
CA GLU A 27 -7.91 -12.53 10.84
C GLU A 27 -8.40 -13.59 9.86
N ALA A 28 -7.69 -14.71 9.81
CA ALA A 28 -7.93 -15.76 8.82
C ALA A 28 -7.70 -17.14 9.41
N GLU A 29 -8.49 -18.10 8.94
CA GLU A 29 -8.46 -19.48 9.36
C GLU A 29 -8.36 -20.41 8.14
N ASP A 30 -7.76 -21.58 8.32
CA ASP A 30 -7.86 -22.70 7.41
C ASP A 30 -8.11 -23.99 8.23
N GLU A 31 -9.22 -24.66 7.93
CA GLU A 31 -9.68 -25.88 8.60
C GLU A 31 -9.67 -27.11 7.66
N GLU A 32 -9.41 -26.94 6.36
CA GLU A 32 -9.66 -27.98 5.35
C GLU A 32 -8.37 -28.64 4.81
N GLY A 33 -8.08 -29.85 5.27
CA GLY A 33 -7.12 -30.73 4.59
C GLY A 33 -5.95 -31.20 5.47
N GLY A 34 -4.91 -31.73 4.82
CA GLY A 34 -3.67 -32.17 5.50
C GLY A 34 -2.55 -31.12 5.50
N GLU A 35 -2.77 -30.05 4.73
CA GLU A 35 -1.91 -28.90 4.51
C GLU A 35 -2.82 -27.68 4.74
N HIS A 36 -2.30 -26.67 5.42
CA HIS A 36 -3.05 -25.46 5.80
C HIS A 36 -2.31 -24.23 5.33
N GLU A 37 -2.99 -23.33 4.62
CA GLU A 37 -2.40 -22.16 3.98
C GLU A 37 -3.21 -20.88 4.23
N VAL A 38 -2.52 -19.81 4.59
CA VAL A 38 -3.09 -18.45 4.61
C VAL A 38 -2.19 -17.52 3.81
N GLU A 39 -2.72 -16.92 2.74
CA GLU A 39 -2.05 -15.91 1.90
C GLU A 39 -2.80 -14.58 1.91
N VAL A 40 -2.07 -13.48 2.08
CA VAL A 40 -2.55 -12.11 1.85
C VAL A 40 -1.60 -11.37 0.93
N ASN A 41 -2.04 -11.13 -0.31
CA ASN A 41 -1.25 -10.45 -1.33
C ASN A 41 -1.90 -9.12 -1.75
N LEU A 42 -1.27 -8.02 -1.36
CA LEU A 42 -1.76 -6.65 -1.59
C LEU A 42 -0.75 -5.84 -2.41
N LEU A 43 -1.26 -5.08 -3.39
CA LEU A 43 -0.48 -4.17 -4.20
C LEU A 43 -0.85 -2.71 -3.91
N PHE A 44 0.10 -1.98 -3.35
CA PHE A 44 -0.01 -0.54 -3.12
C PHE A 44 0.52 0.22 -4.32
N LYS A 45 -0.29 1.11 -4.90
CA LYS A 45 0.04 1.93 -6.07
C LYS A 45 -0.02 3.41 -5.72
N LEU A 46 1.08 4.12 -5.96
CA LEU A 46 1.13 5.58 -5.90
C LEU A 46 0.85 6.14 -7.29
N ILE A 47 -0.27 6.86 -7.39
CA ILE A 47 -0.74 7.49 -8.63
C ILE A 47 -0.49 8.98 -8.52
N ARG A 48 0.15 9.55 -9.55
CA ARG A 48 0.22 11.00 -9.77
C ARG A 48 -0.83 11.40 -10.77
N ILE A 49 -1.52 12.50 -10.49
CA ILE A 49 -2.39 13.20 -11.42
C ILE A 49 -1.81 14.60 -11.67
N SER A 50 -1.53 14.90 -12.93
CA SER A 50 -1.06 16.23 -13.34
C SER A 50 -1.69 16.60 -14.67
N LYS A 51 -2.23 17.82 -14.78
CA LYS A 51 -2.90 18.31 -16.00
C LYS A 51 -3.99 17.35 -16.54
N GLY A 52 -4.64 16.60 -15.64
CA GLY A 52 -5.68 15.63 -15.98
C GLY A 52 -5.16 14.23 -16.36
N GLU A 53 -3.85 14.07 -16.56
CA GLU A 53 -3.23 12.77 -16.83
C GLU A 53 -2.95 12.01 -15.53
N LYS A 54 -3.23 10.71 -15.53
CA LYS A 54 -2.98 9.81 -14.40
C LYS A 54 -1.82 8.86 -14.75
N GLU A 55 -0.86 8.74 -13.84
CA GLU A 55 0.31 7.89 -14.00
C GLU A 55 0.60 7.13 -12.71
N VAL A 56 0.83 5.82 -12.80
CA VAL A 56 1.36 5.03 -11.68
C VAL A 56 2.85 5.26 -11.62
N ILE A 57 3.31 6.00 -10.61
CA ILE A 57 4.73 6.36 -10.48
C ILE A 57 5.51 5.38 -9.60
N ARG A 58 4.81 4.59 -8.77
CA ARG A 58 5.43 3.54 -7.95
C ARG A 58 4.42 2.49 -7.48
N CYS A 59 4.90 1.26 -7.32
CA CYS A 59 4.17 0.17 -6.69
C CYS A 59 5.00 -0.48 -5.56
N TRP A 60 4.31 -1.06 -4.57
CA TRP A 60 4.89 -1.91 -3.52
C TRP A 60 3.99 -3.10 -3.26
N SER A 61 4.58 -4.29 -3.15
CA SER A 61 3.87 -5.50 -2.77
C SER A 61 3.96 -5.70 -1.26
N TYR A 62 2.84 -6.10 -0.67
CA TYR A 62 2.78 -6.71 0.64
C TYR A 62 2.33 -8.15 0.43
N LEU A 63 3.17 -9.10 0.83
CA LEU A 63 2.89 -10.53 0.78
C LEU A 63 3.07 -11.06 2.20
N TYR A 64 2.00 -11.65 2.72
CA TYR A 64 2.04 -12.52 3.87
C TYR A 64 1.60 -13.90 3.40
N GLU A 65 2.36 -14.93 3.75
CA GLU A 65 2.12 -16.31 3.35
C GLU A 65 2.60 -17.18 4.50
N ILE A 66 1.75 -18.11 4.93
CA ILE A 66 2.09 -19.14 5.90
C ILE A 66 1.49 -20.45 5.44
N ASP A 67 2.35 -21.46 5.40
CA ASP A 67 2.01 -22.84 5.04
C ASP A 67 2.49 -23.74 6.18
N VAL A 68 1.59 -24.59 6.67
CA VAL A 68 1.88 -25.55 7.75
C VAL A 68 1.54 -26.99 7.33
N GLU A 69 2.57 -27.72 6.92
CA GLU A 69 2.52 -29.15 6.69
C GLU A 69 2.77 -29.94 7.99
N ASN A 70 1.75 -30.30 8.79
CA ASN A 70 1.95 -31.15 9.99
C ASN A 70 0.71 -31.91 10.53
N ASN A 71 -0.38 -32.06 9.76
CA ASN A 71 -1.66 -32.59 10.28
C ASN A 71 -2.15 -31.84 11.53
N ILE A 72 -1.99 -30.52 11.55
CA ILE A 72 -2.70 -29.69 12.52
C ILE A 72 -4.20 -29.75 12.19
N ASN A 73 -5.06 -29.58 13.20
CA ASN A 73 -6.49 -29.62 12.97
C ASN A 73 -6.98 -28.35 12.24
N GLU A 74 -6.32 -27.22 12.48
CA GLU A 74 -6.73 -25.88 12.08
C GLU A 74 -5.53 -24.93 12.19
N LEU A 75 -5.48 -23.95 11.29
CA LEU A 75 -4.55 -22.81 11.32
C LEU A 75 -5.35 -21.53 11.52
N GLU A 76 -5.05 -20.77 12.58
CA GLU A 76 -5.66 -19.46 12.85
C GLU A 76 -4.54 -18.39 12.87
N VAL A 77 -4.78 -17.29 12.15
CA VAL A 77 -3.82 -16.21 11.97
C VAL A 77 -4.49 -14.86 12.23
N GLU A 78 -4.12 -14.20 13.33
CA GLU A 78 -4.45 -12.80 13.59
C GLU A 78 -3.22 -11.91 13.39
N MET A 79 -3.33 -10.94 12.48
CA MET A 79 -2.22 -10.07 12.10
C MET A 79 -2.61 -8.59 12.12
N LYS A 80 -1.72 -7.78 12.68
CA LYS A 80 -1.83 -6.32 12.75
C LYS A 80 -0.49 -5.67 12.47
N GLN A 81 -0.22 -5.35 11.21
CA GLN A 81 1.10 -4.92 10.76
C GLN A 81 1.11 -3.50 10.17
N PRO A 82 2.07 -2.65 10.58
CA PRO A 82 2.25 -1.36 9.95
C PRO A 82 2.85 -1.53 8.55
N PHE A 83 2.30 -0.81 7.58
CA PHE A 83 2.86 -0.69 6.24
C PHE A 83 3.27 0.77 6.01
N THR A 84 4.56 1.01 5.81
CA THR A 84 5.11 2.37 5.63
C THR A 84 6.08 2.41 4.47
N VAL A 85 5.94 3.40 3.60
CA VAL A 85 6.82 3.60 2.43
C VAL A 85 7.16 5.07 2.24
N THR A 86 8.36 5.31 1.72
CA THR A 86 8.83 6.64 1.32
C THR A 86 9.21 6.63 -0.15
N PHE A 87 8.82 7.67 -0.88
CA PHE A 87 9.16 7.85 -2.29
C PHE A 87 9.48 9.31 -2.60
N CYS A 88 10.44 9.55 -3.51
CA CYS A 88 10.74 10.89 -4.00
C CYS A 88 10.39 11.00 -5.49
N ASP A 89 9.41 11.84 -5.80
CA ASP A 89 9.05 12.20 -7.18
C ASP A 89 9.78 13.48 -7.62
N LYS A 90 9.98 13.62 -8.94
CA LYS A 90 10.55 14.81 -9.58
C LYS A 90 9.58 15.31 -10.66
N PRO A 91 8.42 15.87 -10.27
CA PRO A 91 7.40 16.28 -11.22
C PRO A 91 7.86 17.50 -12.04
N CYS A 92 7.11 17.83 -13.10
CA CYS A 92 7.20 19.16 -13.69
C CYS A 92 6.62 20.22 -12.73
N SER A 93 7.04 21.47 -12.86
CA SER A 93 6.51 22.60 -12.08
C SER A 93 5.03 22.87 -12.43
N THR A 94 4.12 22.17 -11.75
CA THR A 94 2.67 22.25 -11.94
C THR A 94 1.94 21.82 -10.67
N VAL A 95 0.61 21.82 -10.71
CA VAL A 95 -0.19 21.25 -9.63
C VAL A 95 -0.27 19.73 -9.82
N CYS A 96 0.11 19.00 -8.78
CA CYS A 96 0.06 17.55 -8.74
C CYS A 96 -0.88 17.08 -7.63
N GLU A 97 -1.66 16.04 -7.90
CA GLU A 97 -2.38 15.27 -6.89
C GLU A 97 -1.75 13.89 -6.82
N TYR A 98 -1.41 13.44 -5.62
CA TYR A 98 -0.88 12.11 -5.35
C TYR A 98 -1.92 11.31 -4.59
N ILE A 99 -2.18 10.09 -5.03
CA ILE A 99 -3.19 9.20 -4.46
C ILE A 99 -2.52 7.86 -4.21
N MET A 100 -2.64 7.35 -2.98
CA MET A 100 -2.32 5.95 -2.71
C MET A 100 -3.57 5.10 -3.00
N VAL A 101 -3.41 3.98 -3.67
CA VAL A 101 -4.46 2.98 -3.89
C VAL A 101 -3.92 1.63 -3.44
N VAL A 102 -4.78 0.77 -2.90
CA VAL A 102 -4.47 -0.63 -2.62
C VAL A 102 -5.40 -1.51 -3.44
N GLU A 103 -4.83 -2.58 -3.98
CA GLU A 103 -5.56 -3.63 -4.70
C GLU A 103 -5.23 -4.97 -4.05
N GLY A 104 -6.24 -5.82 -3.88
CA GLY A 104 -6.05 -7.23 -3.58
C GLY A 104 -5.60 -7.97 -4.83
N ILE A 105 -4.52 -8.74 -4.72
CA ILE A 105 -3.97 -9.52 -5.83
C ILE A 105 -4.41 -10.97 -5.71
N ASP A 106 -4.17 -11.57 -4.55
CA ASP A 106 -4.51 -12.96 -4.25
C ASP A 106 -4.72 -13.16 -2.75
N PHE A 107 -5.53 -14.15 -2.40
CA PHE A 107 -5.88 -14.49 -1.02
C PHE A 107 -6.16 -15.98 -0.89
N GLU A 108 -5.59 -16.62 0.12
CA GLU A 108 -5.86 -18.01 0.50
C GLU A 108 -6.24 -18.05 1.99
N GLY A 109 -7.17 -18.95 2.34
CA GLY A 109 -7.80 -19.05 3.67
C GLY A 109 -9.18 -18.38 3.78
N GLU A 110 -9.87 -18.64 4.89
CA GLU A 110 -11.16 -18.03 5.23
C GLU A 110 -10.96 -16.78 6.10
N PHE A 111 -11.38 -15.61 5.63
CA PHE A 111 -11.13 -14.32 6.31
C PHE A 111 -12.37 -13.78 7.03
N ASP A 112 -12.29 -13.68 8.36
CA ASP A 112 -13.24 -12.93 9.18
C ASP A 112 -12.98 -11.42 9.13
N GLU A 113 -11.71 -11.04 9.03
CA GLU A 113 -11.28 -9.65 8.87
C GLU A 113 -10.18 -9.54 7.81
N LEU A 114 -10.32 -8.59 6.90
CA LEU A 114 -9.22 -8.14 6.03
C LEU A 114 -9.44 -6.68 5.65
N ARG A 115 -8.60 -5.79 6.20
CA ARG A 115 -8.72 -4.35 5.93
C ARG A 115 -7.41 -3.60 6.06
N VAL A 116 -7.29 -2.54 5.26
CA VAL A 116 -6.24 -1.53 5.38
C VAL A 116 -6.84 -0.27 6.00
N VAL A 117 -6.39 0.06 7.20
CA VAL A 117 -6.93 1.15 8.02
C VAL A 117 -5.88 2.22 8.33
N TYR A 118 -6.36 3.38 8.77
CA TYR A 118 -5.55 4.56 9.10
C TYR A 118 -4.55 5.00 8.01
N PRO A 119 -4.93 5.03 6.71
CA PRO A 119 -4.03 5.48 5.67
C PRO A 119 -3.71 6.97 5.85
N THR A 120 -2.42 7.30 5.82
CA THR A 120 -1.91 8.67 5.89
C THR A 120 -0.89 8.86 4.78
N LEU A 121 -1.12 9.84 3.90
CA LEU A 121 -0.19 10.25 2.86
C LEU A 121 0.23 11.70 3.09
N THR A 122 1.51 11.90 3.36
CA THR A 122 2.08 13.23 3.53
C THR A 122 3.08 13.54 2.43
N ALA A 123 3.29 14.83 2.19
CA ALA A 123 4.25 15.26 1.19
C ALA A 123 4.97 16.54 1.60
N ILE A 124 6.25 16.61 1.20
CA ILE A 124 7.09 17.79 1.33
C ILE A 124 7.68 18.09 -0.04
N ALA A 125 7.45 19.30 -0.54
CA ALA A 125 8.01 19.75 -1.81
C ALA A 125 9.11 20.77 -1.57
N GLN A 126 10.22 20.63 -2.30
CA GLN A 126 11.34 21.57 -2.26
C GLN A 126 11.86 21.86 -3.67
N SER A 127 12.47 23.04 -3.83
CA SER A 127 13.19 23.41 -5.05
C SER A 127 14.63 22.93 -4.97
N HIS A 128 15.17 22.43 -6.07
CA HIS A 128 16.62 22.27 -6.23
C HIS A 128 17.20 23.35 -7.13
N CYS A 129 18.33 23.92 -6.69
CA CYS A 129 19.06 24.99 -7.38
C CYS A 129 19.58 24.56 -8.76
#